data_AF-W2PK79-F1
#
_entry.id   AF-W2PK79-F1
#
_cell.length_a   1.000
_cell.length_b   1.000
_cell.length_c   1.000
_cell.angle_alpha   90.00
_cell.angle_beta   90.00
_cell.angle_gamma   90.00
#
_symmetry.space_group_name_H-M   'P 1'
#
loop_
_entity.id
_entity.type
_entity.pdbx_description
1 polymer ?
#
loop_
_entity_poly.entity_id
_entity_poly.type
_entity_poly.pdbx_seq_one_letter_code
_entity_poly.pdbx_strand_id
1 'polypeptide(L)'
;MRLTTCVAAMALAIEGSHAWTIDVSEVAPPVDIVGEHQPLQRSWTVSSLAQLEQLYLAVPGRVFVELDQSLLPVTESPATETPATESTEAPVTETPGVVPGVTPGVVPGVVPGVVPGVVPGAVPAGSTAGSGSDWNDSSLVGETIEIPTMMLRKHRHRHEDDDKEEGEEIVVAKIVVTGNSTDLLNMIEATPLHPRRNDGLKLHLKNEDAYGEGYVLTQIYLFKKNLLRRVTTTLSGDVVLNDDVVTLDDAEADVKFACVGDGNLYLKSDSNATLGSLEVEVTGSGLAQFQIPSVNLEGNLNVEVAGSGAVALVTDSLAVGAVKTTLSGSGDIVVDTSDLSAQKLEASVYGSGVASFATAGSVDKETLTLSGPGQLLAGSIVARKSNVDVWGDGELLVQVTDKLTVSTSVWGKVGYVNEPPTDVKIKGWWFWREASSIVYPAVVNKVVIYEPVTVPAKYPIYYSIESAESALSDDPDYAFVATEPASVANLMTTSLSSVQQAASASTESHGLFYAFVGASVLVVNVVAARSWAQRHARRHYTRLL
;
A
#
# COMPACT_ATOMS: atom_id res chain seq x y z
N MET A 1 50.89 -6.42 -40.45
CA MET A 1 49.96 -5.80 -41.41
C MET A 1 49.07 -6.91 -41.96
N ARG A 2 47.73 -6.90 -41.92
CA ARG A 2 46.70 -6.07 -41.25
C ARG A 2 45.57 -7.08 -40.86
N LEU A 3 45.15 -7.15 -39.60
CA LEU A 3 43.98 -6.46 -39.02
C LEU A 3 42.63 -6.72 -39.72
N THR A 4 41.80 -7.54 -39.06
CA THR A 4 40.35 -7.40 -38.78
C THR A 4 39.35 -7.00 -39.87
N THR A 5 38.24 -7.75 -39.92
CA THR A 5 36.91 -7.21 -39.57
C THR A 5 35.96 -8.33 -39.11
N CYS A 6 35.42 -8.22 -37.89
CA CYS A 6 34.22 -8.94 -37.49
C CYS A 6 32.99 -8.19 -38.02
N VAL A 7 32.04 -8.90 -38.62
CA VAL A 7 30.76 -8.30 -39.04
C VAL A 7 29.76 -8.46 -37.90
N ALA A 8 29.47 -7.38 -37.19
CA ALA A 8 28.33 -7.33 -36.28
C ALA A 8 27.04 -7.29 -37.11
N ALA A 9 26.09 -8.18 -36.80
CA ALA A 9 24.77 -8.17 -37.42
C ALA A 9 23.88 -7.16 -36.68
N MET A 10 23.67 -5.99 -37.27
CA MET A 10 22.73 -5.00 -36.78
C MET A 10 21.30 -5.51 -37.02
N ALA A 11 20.62 -5.97 -35.97
CA ALA A 11 19.19 -6.23 -36.01
C ALA A 11 18.45 -4.90 -35.92
N LEU A 12 17.75 -4.51 -36.99
CA LEU A 12 16.85 -3.36 -36.98
C LEU A 12 15.62 -3.70 -36.14
N ALA A 13 15.65 -3.32 -34.85
CA ALA A 13 14.46 -3.29 -34.02
C ALA A 13 13.53 -2.17 -34.53
N ILE A 14 12.25 -2.49 -34.68
CA ILE A 14 11.21 -1.46 -34.78
C ILE A 14 10.92 -1.07 -33.33
N GLU A 15 11.57 0.00 -32.87
CA GLU A 15 11.44 0.49 -31.49
C GLU A 15 10.01 0.95 -31.22
N GLY A 16 9.24 0.09 -30.56
CA GLY A 16 8.23 0.58 -29.63
C GLY A 16 8.99 1.11 -28.42
N SER A 17 8.97 2.43 -28.21
CA SER A 17 9.58 3.07 -27.04
C SER A 17 8.95 2.51 -25.76
N HIS A 18 9.62 1.54 -25.13
CA HIS A 18 9.23 1.05 -23.83
C HIS A 18 9.41 2.18 -22.82
N ALA A 19 8.43 2.38 -21.93
CA ALA A 19 8.41 3.51 -21.00
C ALA A 19 9.41 3.38 -19.82
N TRP A 20 10.29 2.38 -19.90
CA TRP A 20 11.22 1.93 -18.89
C TRP A 20 12.40 1.24 -19.57
N THR A 21 13.61 1.55 -19.13
CA THR A 21 14.81 0.76 -19.41
C THR A 21 15.19 -0.01 -18.14
N ILE A 22 15.33 -1.32 -18.26
CA ILE A 22 15.69 -2.21 -17.14
C ILE A 22 16.95 -2.96 -17.54
N ASP A 23 18.09 -2.56 -16.97
CA ASP A 23 19.35 -3.29 -17.11
C ASP A 23 19.45 -4.38 -16.03
N VAL A 24 19.85 -5.59 -16.42
CA VAL A 24 19.75 -6.79 -15.56
C VAL A 24 21.10 -7.49 -15.48
N SER A 25 21.61 -7.65 -14.25
CA SER A 25 22.83 -8.41 -14.04
C SER A 25 22.58 -9.91 -14.20
N GLU A 26 23.61 -10.63 -14.64
CA GLU A 26 23.67 -12.07 -14.41
C GLU A 26 23.68 -12.41 -12.91
N VAL A 27 23.36 -13.66 -12.58
CA VAL A 27 23.51 -14.18 -11.21
C VAL A 27 24.99 -14.39 -10.91
N ALA A 28 25.53 -13.61 -9.99
CA ALA A 28 26.93 -13.67 -9.58
C ALA A 28 27.07 -13.35 -8.09
N PRO A 29 28.20 -13.69 -7.44
CA PRO A 29 28.53 -13.14 -6.13
C PRO A 29 28.61 -11.60 -6.14
N PRO A 30 28.44 -10.92 -4.99
CA PRO A 30 28.79 -9.52 -4.83
C PRO A 30 30.21 -9.20 -5.33
N VAL A 31 30.39 -7.96 -5.80
CA VAL A 31 31.67 -7.49 -6.37
C VAL A 31 32.81 -7.54 -5.33
N ASP A 32 32.47 -7.37 -4.05
CA ASP A 32 33.40 -7.53 -2.93
C ASP A 32 33.53 -9.01 -2.53
N ILE A 33 34.55 -9.68 -3.08
CA ILE A 33 34.79 -11.12 -2.88
C ILE A 33 35.31 -11.40 -1.45
N VAL A 34 34.43 -11.86 -0.55
CA VAL A 34 34.78 -12.14 0.87
C VAL A 34 35.07 -13.63 1.18
N GLY A 35 34.84 -14.58 0.25
CA GLY A 35 35.19 -16.01 0.45
C GLY A 35 34.40 -17.04 -0.38
N GLU A 36 34.64 -18.34 -0.16
CA GLU A 36 34.07 -19.45 -0.95
C GLU A 36 32.56 -19.73 -0.70
N HIS A 37 31.97 -19.12 0.33
CA HIS A 37 30.54 -19.28 0.69
C HIS A 37 29.77 -17.97 0.57
N GLN A 38 30.12 -17.14 -0.41
CA GLN A 38 29.39 -15.90 -0.67
C GLN A 38 27.95 -16.17 -1.13
N PRO A 39 26.99 -15.32 -0.72
CA PRO A 39 25.68 -15.32 -1.36
C PRO A 39 25.82 -14.95 -2.84
N LEU A 40 24.87 -15.42 -3.64
CA LEU A 40 24.64 -14.97 -5.00
C LEU A 40 23.73 -13.74 -4.95
N GLN A 41 23.85 -12.87 -5.94
CA GLN A 41 22.92 -11.76 -6.16
C GLN A 41 22.50 -11.68 -7.63
N ARG A 42 21.27 -11.22 -7.85
CA ARG A 42 20.77 -10.72 -9.13
C ARG A 42 20.28 -9.29 -8.92
N SER A 43 20.55 -8.40 -9.86
CA SER A 43 20.21 -6.98 -9.71
C SER A 43 19.59 -6.40 -10.97
N TRP A 44 18.70 -5.43 -10.77
CA TRP A 44 18.03 -4.69 -11.83
C TRP A 44 18.22 -3.21 -11.59
N THR A 45 18.82 -2.50 -12.54
CA THR A 45 18.91 -1.04 -12.55
C THR A 45 17.76 -0.51 -13.40
N VAL A 46 16.89 0.29 -12.80
CA VAL A 46 15.61 0.68 -13.39
C VAL A 46 15.62 2.18 -13.69
N SER A 47 15.57 2.51 -14.98
CA SER A 47 15.55 3.89 -15.49
C SER A 47 14.23 4.22 -16.18
N SER A 48 13.77 5.46 -16.05
CA SER A 48 12.56 5.95 -16.72
C SER A 48 12.55 7.48 -16.83
N LEU A 49 11.63 7.98 -17.67
CA LEU A 49 11.30 9.41 -17.83
C LEU A 49 10.39 9.94 -16.71
N ALA A 50 9.76 9.06 -15.91
CA ALA A 50 8.94 9.44 -14.77
C ALA A 50 9.34 8.70 -13.50
N GLN A 51 8.81 9.14 -12.37
CA GLN A 51 9.10 8.55 -11.06
C GLN A 51 8.32 7.25 -10.85
N LEU A 52 8.92 6.33 -10.09
CA LEU A 52 8.29 5.08 -9.69
C LEU A 52 7.24 5.32 -8.60
N GLU A 53 5.97 5.43 -8.98
CA GLU A 53 4.85 5.66 -8.04
C GLU A 53 4.14 4.37 -7.61
N GLN A 54 4.25 3.29 -8.39
CA GLN A 54 3.55 2.03 -8.16
C GLN A 54 4.50 0.83 -8.13
N LEU A 55 4.38 0.01 -7.11
CA LEU A 55 5.18 -1.20 -6.94
C LEU A 55 4.29 -2.42 -6.74
N TYR A 56 4.43 -3.42 -7.62
CA TYR A 56 3.80 -4.73 -7.47
C TYR A 56 4.87 -5.77 -7.14
N LEU A 57 4.72 -6.42 -6.00
CA LEU A 57 5.68 -7.39 -5.44
C LEU A 57 5.04 -8.78 -5.45
N ALA A 58 5.62 -9.68 -6.24
CA ALA A 58 5.27 -11.09 -6.35
C ALA A 58 6.50 -11.99 -6.41
N VAL A 59 7.36 -11.85 -5.40
CA VAL A 59 8.58 -12.65 -5.24
C VAL A 59 8.63 -13.34 -3.88
N PRO A 60 9.22 -14.55 -3.78
CA PRO A 60 9.52 -15.18 -2.50
C PRO A 60 10.55 -14.37 -1.71
N GLY A 61 10.61 -14.60 -0.40
CA GLY A 61 11.51 -13.86 0.49
C GLY A 61 10.86 -12.66 1.17
N ARG A 62 11.65 -12.04 2.05
CA ARG A 62 11.35 -10.70 2.57
C ARG A 62 11.74 -9.64 1.55
N VAL A 63 10.96 -8.55 1.50
CA VAL A 63 11.25 -7.39 0.66
C VAL A 63 11.45 -6.17 1.54
N PHE A 64 12.55 -5.45 1.37
CA PHE A 64 12.80 -4.16 2.02
C PHE A 64 12.84 -3.07 0.96
N VAL A 65 11.98 -2.07 1.07
CA VAL A 65 11.98 -0.89 0.22
C VAL A 65 12.58 0.28 1.01
N GLU A 66 13.63 0.88 0.48
CA GLU A 66 14.51 1.79 1.20
C GLU A 66 14.88 3.00 0.32
N LEU A 67 15.11 4.15 0.94
CA LEU A 67 15.74 5.29 0.25
C LEU A 67 17.27 5.18 0.38
N ASP A 68 17.99 5.17 -0.74
CA ASP A 68 19.45 5.33 -0.73
C ASP A 68 19.94 6.16 -1.92
N GLN A 69 20.08 7.47 -1.69
CA GLN A 69 20.57 8.42 -2.68
C GLN A 69 22.06 8.24 -3.01
N SER A 70 22.83 7.54 -2.17
CA SER A 70 24.28 7.36 -2.37
C SER A 70 24.62 6.31 -3.44
N LEU A 71 23.65 5.45 -3.76
CA LEU A 71 23.76 4.41 -4.78
C LEU A 71 23.44 4.88 -6.22
N LEU A 72 23.15 6.17 -6.40
CA LEU A 72 23.10 6.77 -7.75
C LEU A 72 24.48 6.66 -8.41
N PRO A 73 24.55 6.28 -9.71
CA PRO A 73 25.82 6.34 -10.43
C PRO A 73 26.33 7.78 -10.42
N VAL A 74 27.61 7.97 -10.11
CA VAL A 74 28.24 9.30 -10.15
C VAL A 74 28.16 9.79 -11.59
N THR A 75 27.29 10.76 -11.85
CA THR A 75 27.29 11.51 -13.11
C THR A 75 28.67 12.15 -13.24
N GLU A 76 29.47 11.71 -14.22
CA GLU A 76 30.71 12.40 -14.54
C GLU A 76 30.35 13.84 -14.89
N SER A 77 30.74 14.78 -14.02
CA SER A 77 30.60 16.20 -14.32
C SER A 77 31.34 16.48 -15.63
N PRO A 78 30.75 17.18 -16.60
CA PRO A 78 31.37 17.42 -17.89
C PRO A 78 32.76 18.00 -17.66
N ALA A 79 33.77 17.32 -18.23
CA ALA A 79 35.16 17.48 -17.85
C ALA A 79 35.56 18.97 -17.84
N THR A 80 35.85 19.48 -16.65
CA THR A 80 36.45 20.82 -16.53
C THR A 80 37.80 20.76 -17.26
N GLU A 81 37.91 21.53 -18.34
CA GLU A 81 39.12 21.58 -19.16
C GLU A 81 40.32 21.86 -18.27
N THR A 82 41.22 20.87 -18.16
CA THR A 82 42.47 21.04 -17.43
C THR A 82 43.40 21.90 -18.27
N PRO A 83 43.82 23.10 -17.81
CA PRO A 83 44.84 23.85 -18.53
C PRO A 83 46.18 23.10 -18.45
N ALA A 84 46.85 22.98 -19.59
CA ALA A 84 48.08 22.22 -19.72
C ALA A 84 49.19 22.71 -18.75
N THR A 85 49.95 21.76 -18.20
CA THR A 85 51.11 22.03 -17.34
C THR A 85 52.40 21.64 -18.07
N GLU A 86 53.30 22.59 -18.30
CA GLU A 86 54.72 22.33 -18.59
C GLU A 86 55.64 23.11 -17.62
N SER A 87 55.90 22.47 -16.48
CA SER A 87 57.22 22.22 -15.86
C SER A 87 58.35 23.28 -15.78
N THR A 88 58.83 23.46 -14.54
CA THR A 88 60.24 23.72 -14.12
C THR A 88 60.75 25.17 -14.27
N GLU A 89 61.21 25.89 -13.23
CA GLU A 89 62.35 25.59 -12.33
C GLU A 89 62.30 26.45 -11.03
N ALA A 90 63.07 26.11 -9.98
CA ALA A 90 63.19 26.87 -8.73
C ALA A 90 64.65 27.29 -8.47
N PRO A 91 64.94 28.33 -7.65
CA PRO A 91 65.26 28.03 -6.24
C PRO A 91 64.93 29.09 -5.16
N VAL A 92 64.53 28.57 -3.99
CA VAL A 92 64.87 28.93 -2.58
C VAL A 92 65.27 30.38 -2.22
N THR A 93 64.61 30.97 -1.20
CA THR A 93 65.26 31.80 -0.15
C THR A 93 64.48 31.69 1.18
N GLU A 94 65.18 31.70 2.32
CA GLU A 94 64.66 31.43 3.68
C GLU A 94 64.16 32.70 4.43
N THR A 95 63.23 32.55 5.40
CA THR A 95 63.44 32.82 6.86
C THR A 95 62.11 32.81 7.68
N PRO A 96 62.13 32.60 9.02
CA PRO A 96 60.95 32.19 9.81
C PRO A 96 60.37 33.25 10.78
N GLY A 97 59.15 33.03 11.28
CA GLY A 97 58.46 33.85 12.31
C GLY A 97 57.50 33.05 13.20
N VAL A 98 57.19 33.55 14.41
CA VAL A 98 56.73 32.75 15.58
C VAL A 98 55.29 33.07 16.06
N VAL A 99 54.66 32.11 16.75
CA VAL A 99 53.31 32.01 17.38
C VAL A 99 53.14 32.86 18.68
N PRO A 100 52.05 32.79 19.50
CA PRO A 100 50.58 32.85 19.28
C PRO A 100 49.82 33.82 20.27
N GLY A 101 48.47 33.91 20.20
CA GLY A 101 47.57 34.51 21.24
C GLY A 101 46.61 35.59 20.70
N VAL A 102 45.40 35.88 21.24
CA VAL A 102 44.65 35.46 22.46
C VAL A 102 43.13 35.66 22.26
N THR A 103 42.29 35.04 23.10
CA THR A 103 40.84 35.33 23.34
C THR A 103 40.63 35.54 24.87
N PRO A 104 39.44 35.89 25.45
CA PRO A 104 38.12 36.31 24.93
C PRO A 104 37.48 37.55 25.65
N GLY A 105 36.22 37.90 25.31
CA GLY A 105 35.31 38.82 26.06
C GLY A 105 34.62 39.87 25.17
N VAL A 106 33.39 40.38 25.38
CA VAL A 106 32.36 40.30 26.45
C VAL A 106 30.94 40.53 25.84
N VAL A 107 29.86 40.16 26.55
CA VAL A 107 28.41 40.22 26.19
C VAL A 107 27.64 40.89 27.38
N PRO A 108 26.39 41.45 27.33
CA PRO A 108 25.44 41.89 26.27
C PRO A 108 24.97 43.37 26.38
N GLY A 109 23.99 43.80 25.56
CA GLY A 109 23.16 45.01 25.74
C GLY A 109 21.72 44.83 25.21
N VAL A 110 20.70 45.52 25.78
CA VAL A 110 19.28 45.10 25.71
C VAL A 110 18.28 46.27 25.53
N VAL A 111 17.46 46.28 24.45
CA VAL A 111 16.04 46.82 24.33
C VAL A 111 15.84 48.36 24.52
N PRO A 112 14.75 49.08 24.06
CA PRO A 112 13.44 48.66 23.47
C PRO A 112 13.01 49.28 22.11
N GLY A 113 11.95 48.70 21.51
CA GLY A 113 11.35 49.06 20.22
C GLY A 113 10.18 50.08 20.19
N VAL A 114 9.50 50.16 19.04
CA VAL A 114 8.28 50.96 18.78
C VAL A 114 7.39 50.32 17.70
N VAL A 115 6.08 50.16 17.97
CA VAL A 115 4.93 49.93 17.05
C VAL A 115 3.73 50.56 17.78
N PRO A 116 2.90 51.47 17.21
CA PRO A 116 1.84 51.06 16.26
C PRO A 116 1.35 52.10 15.22
N GLY A 117 0.50 51.64 14.28
CA GLY A 117 -0.32 52.51 13.42
C GLY A 117 -1.52 51.77 12.82
N VAL A 118 -2.74 52.23 13.11
CA VAL A 118 -4.03 51.70 12.59
C VAL A 118 -4.93 52.88 12.22
N VAL A 119 -5.54 52.88 11.03
CA VAL A 119 -6.75 53.67 10.71
C VAL A 119 -7.65 52.87 9.73
N PRO A 120 -8.98 52.78 9.95
CA PRO A 120 -9.92 52.05 9.08
C PRO A 120 -10.75 52.95 8.13
N GLY A 121 -11.47 52.34 7.18
CA GLY A 121 -12.44 53.02 6.30
C GLY A 121 -13.65 52.13 5.97
N ALA A 122 -14.85 52.71 5.87
CA ALA A 122 -16.14 52.00 5.88
C ALA A 122 -16.97 52.12 4.58
N VAL A 123 -18.02 51.29 4.49
CA VAL A 123 -19.01 51.18 3.38
C VAL A 123 -20.13 52.25 3.50
N PRO A 124 -20.84 52.59 2.40
CA PRO A 124 -22.25 52.17 2.24
C PRO A 124 -22.58 51.76 0.76
N ALA A 125 -23.41 50.76 0.42
CA ALA A 125 -24.78 50.34 0.84
C ALA A 125 -25.93 50.94 -0.02
N GLY A 126 -26.74 50.05 -0.63
CA GLY A 126 -28.01 50.31 -1.34
C GLY A 126 -28.26 49.25 -2.44
N SER A 127 -29.15 48.25 -2.33
CA SER A 127 -30.64 48.28 -2.37
C SER A 127 -31.21 48.72 -3.74
N THR A 128 -32.18 48.06 -4.40
CA THR A 128 -33.12 46.98 -4.00
C THR A 128 -33.92 46.42 -5.21
N ALA A 129 -34.29 45.13 -5.14
CA ALA A 129 -35.58 44.49 -5.52
C ALA A 129 -36.39 44.83 -6.81
N GLY A 130 -36.93 43.75 -7.43
CA GLY A 130 -37.99 43.71 -8.46
C GLY A 130 -37.72 42.55 -9.43
N SER A 131 -38.38 41.38 -9.45
CA SER A 131 -39.79 41.00 -9.25
C SER A 131 -40.73 41.53 -10.34
N GLY A 132 -41.08 40.66 -11.29
CA GLY A 132 -42.06 40.94 -12.36
C GLY A 132 -42.00 39.89 -13.47
N SER A 133 -43.03 39.05 -13.57
CA SER A 133 -43.26 38.11 -14.69
C SER A 133 -43.87 38.83 -15.89
N ASP A 134 -43.68 38.30 -17.10
CA ASP A 134 -44.82 37.81 -17.90
C ASP A 134 -44.40 37.05 -19.17
N TRP A 135 -45.30 36.18 -19.62
CA TRP A 135 -45.18 35.39 -20.85
C TRP A 135 -45.96 36.07 -21.98
N ASN A 136 -45.40 36.17 -23.18
CA ASN A 136 -45.95 35.39 -24.31
C ASN A 136 -45.14 35.44 -25.61
N ASP A 137 -45.24 34.31 -26.30
CA ASP A 137 -44.78 33.96 -27.64
C ASP A 137 -45.45 34.75 -28.78
N SER A 138 -44.72 34.96 -29.88
CA SER A 138 -45.25 34.97 -31.26
C SER A 138 -44.13 34.80 -32.30
N SER A 139 -43.77 33.54 -32.59
CA SER A 139 -43.32 33.00 -33.89
C SER A 139 -42.97 33.94 -35.07
N LEU A 140 -41.78 33.76 -35.67
CA LEU A 140 -41.61 33.78 -37.14
C LEU A 140 -40.52 32.80 -37.62
N VAL A 141 -40.97 31.78 -38.36
CA VAL A 141 -40.35 31.05 -39.49
C VAL A 141 -38.82 30.80 -39.48
N GLY A 142 -38.43 29.52 -39.43
CA GLY A 142 -37.06 29.09 -39.70
C GLY A 142 -36.84 28.60 -41.14
N GLU A 143 -35.61 28.76 -41.64
CA GLU A 143 -35.08 28.01 -42.78
C GLU A 143 -33.85 27.20 -42.34
N THR A 144 -33.81 25.93 -42.74
CA THR A 144 -32.69 25.01 -42.50
C THR A 144 -31.56 25.30 -43.47
N ILE A 145 -30.32 25.43 -42.98
CA ILE A 145 -29.12 25.54 -43.83
C ILE A 145 -28.29 24.27 -43.69
N GLU A 146 -28.15 23.53 -44.79
CA GLU A 146 -27.27 22.37 -44.91
C GLU A 146 -25.82 22.80 -45.14
N ILE A 147 -24.86 22.17 -44.46
CA ILE A 147 -23.42 22.40 -44.67
C ILE A 147 -22.85 21.21 -45.47
N PRO A 148 -22.38 21.40 -46.71
CA PRO A 148 -21.97 20.30 -47.57
C PRO A 148 -20.59 19.73 -47.23
N THR A 149 -20.49 18.40 -47.26
CA THR A 149 -19.25 17.65 -47.08
C THR A 149 -18.38 17.68 -48.34
N MET A 150 -17.49 18.67 -48.48
CA MET A 150 -16.20 18.54 -49.20
C MET A 150 -15.33 19.79 -49.05
N MET A 151 -14.46 19.81 -48.03
CA MET A 151 -13.29 20.71 -48.01
C MET A 151 -12.02 19.95 -47.60
N LEU A 152 -11.62 18.98 -48.42
CA LEU A 152 -10.30 18.35 -48.32
C LEU A 152 -9.22 19.27 -48.90
N ARG A 153 -8.93 20.41 -48.25
CA ARG A 153 -7.81 21.28 -48.63
C ARG A 153 -6.55 20.93 -47.84
N LYS A 154 -5.70 20.17 -48.53
CA LYS A 154 -4.31 19.81 -48.24
C LYS A 154 -3.47 21.02 -47.78
N HIS A 155 -3.48 21.33 -46.49
CA HIS A 155 -2.46 22.17 -45.89
C HIS A 155 -1.18 21.36 -45.73
N ARG A 156 -0.18 21.75 -46.53
CA ARG A 156 1.17 21.20 -46.49
C ARG A 156 1.86 21.80 -45.27
N HIS A 157 1.66 21.19 -44.10
CA HIS A 157 2.53 21.49 -42.97
C HIS A 157 3.96 21.14 -43.37
N ARG A 158 4.80 22.16 -43.30
CA ARG A 158 6.25 22.04 -43.31
C ARG A 158 6.61 21.19 -42.10
N HIS A 159 7.51 20.23 -42.26
CA HIS A 159 8.29 19.76 -41.11
C HIS A 159 9.05 20.98 -40.58
N GLU A 160 8.49 21.61 -39.57
CA GLU A 160 9.30 22.01 -38.44
C GLU A 160 9.52 20.71 -37.69
N ASP A 161 10.76 20.25 -37.72
CA ASP A 161 11.18 19.14 -36.89
C ASP A 161 11.13 19.70 -35.47
N ASP A 162 10.02 19.42 -34.77
CA ASP A 162 9.98 19.51 -33.32
C ASP A 162 11.07 18.56 -32.83
N ASP A 163 12.24 19.12 -32.54
CA ASP A 163 13.28 18.48 -31.74
C ASP A 163 12.59 18.06 -30.45
N LYS A 164 12.19 16.78 -30.40
CA LYS A 164 11.85 16.15 -29.14
C LYS A 164 13.11 16.24 -28.32
N GLU A 165 13.10 17.09 -27.30
CA GLU A 165 13.94 16.89 -26.14
C GLU A 165 13.57 15.52 -25.59
N GLU A 166 14.29 14.50 -26.03
CA GLU A 166 14.32 13.18 -25.42
C GLU A 166 14.85 13.42 -24.00
N GLY A 167 13.91 13.55 -23.06
CA GLY A 167 14.25 13.71 -21.66
C GLY A 167 15.22 12.59 -21.26
N GLU A 168 16.30 12.94 -20.58
CA GLU A 168 17.27 11.93 -20.18
C GLU A 168 16.59 10.94 -19.22
N GLU A 169 16.69 9.64 -19.51
CA GLU A 169 16.18 8.62 -18.60
C GLU A 169 16.97 8.66 -17.29
N ILE A 170 16.28 8.95 -16.20
CA ILE A 170 16.88 8.97 -14.86
C ILE A 170 16.75 7.57 -14.23
N VAL A 171 17.78 7.15 -13.51
CA VAL A 171 17.68 5.95 -12.68
C VAL A 171 16.74 6.27 -11.51
N VAL A 172 15.64 5.51 -11.38
CA VAL A 172 14.61 5.74 -10.34
C VAL A 172 14.61 4.69 -9.25
N ALA A 173 15.06 3.47 -9.55
CA ALA A 173 15.23 2.41 -8.56
C ALA A 173 16.37 1.45 -8.91
N LYS A 174 16.89 0.77 -7.88
CA LYS A 174 17.77 -0.39 -8.02
C LYS A 174 17.25 -1.54 -7.17
N ILE A 175 16.96 -2.66 -7.79
CA ILE A 175 16.56 -3.89 -7.12
C ILE A 175 17.80 -4.77 -6.96
N VAL A 176 17.98 -5.35 -5.78
CA VAL A 176 18.98 -6.38 -5.49
C VAL A 176 18.29 -7.54 -4.79
N VAL A 177 18.26 -8.70 -5.43
CA VAL A 177 17.81 -9.95 -4.82
C VAL A 177 19.04 -10.78 -4.50
N THR A 178 19.22 -11.08 -3.21
CA THR A 178 20.36 -11.84 -2.67
C THR A 178 19.87 -13.21 -2.22
N GLY A 179 20.61 -14.27 -2.53
CA GLY A 179 20.26 -15.63 -2.12
C GLY A 179 21.41 -16.63 -2.22
N ASN A 180 21.11 -17.93 -2.17
CA ASN A 180 22.12 -19.00 -2.30
C ASN A 180 21.81 -20.00 -3.42
N SER A 181 20.85 -19.69 -4.31
CA SER A 181 20.35 -20.59 -5.34
C SER A 181 20.21 -19.86 -6.67
N THR A 182 20.97 -20.30 -7.67
CA THR A 182 20.96 -19.72 -9.02
C THR A 182 19.60 -19.90 -9.67
N ASP A 183 18.97 -21.06 -9.47
CA ASP A 183 17.68 -21.40 -10.07
C ASP A 183 16.58 -20.47 -9.53
N LEU A 184 16.49 -20.33 -8.20
CA LEU A 184 15.54 -19.43 -7.54
C LEU A 184 15.75 -17.96 -7.94
N LEU A 185 17.00 -17.50 -8.06
CA LEU A 185 17.30 -16.13 -8.50
C LEU A 185 17.00 -15.90 -9.99
N ASN A 186 17.06 -16.95 -10.82
CA ASN A 186 16.73 -16.88 -12.25
C ASN A 186 15.23 -16.96 -12.53
N MET A 187 14.42 -17.47 -11.60
CA MET A 187 12.95 -17.43 -11.70
C MET A 187 12.38 -16.02 -11.52
N ILE A 188 13.13 -15.09 -10.93
CA ILE A 188 12.65 -13.73 -10.65
C ILE A 188 12.92 -12.80 -11.85
N GLU A 189 11.95 -11.94 -12.17
CA GLU A 189 12.09 -10.88 -13.16
C GLU A 189 11.42 -9.57 -12.73
N ALA A 190 11.94 -8.46 -13.26
CA ALA A 190 11.35 -7.12 -13.09
C ALA A 190 10.86 -6.61 -14.44
N THR A 191 9.59 -6.22 -14.51
CA THR A 191 8.88 -5.81 -15.73
C THR A 191 8.05 -4.55 -15.48
N PRO A 192 7.75 -3.73 -16.51
CA PRO A 192 6.83 -2.60 -16.35
C PRO A 192 5.43 -3.07 -15.94
N LEU A 193 4.84 -2.48 -14.89
CA LEU A 193 3.50 -2.85 -14.40
C LEU A 193 2.41 -2.61 -15.45
N HIS A 194 2.62 -1.64 -16.34
CA HIS A 194 1.74 -1.37 -17.47
C HIS A 194 2.58 -1.08 -18.72
N PRO A 195 2.42 -1.77 -19.85
CA PRO A 195 3.25 -1.58 -21.06
C PRO A 195 3.24 -0.18 -21.68
N ARG A 196 2.36 0.72 -21.23
CA ARG A 196 2.18 2.09 -21.74
C ARG A 196 2.28 3.18 -20.67
N ARG A 197 2.70 2.86 -19.44
CA ARG A 197 2.89 3.84 -18.37
C ARG A 197 4.30 3.74 -17.78
N ASN A 198 4.88 4.89 -17.49
CA ASN A 198 6.20 5.08 -16.88
C ASN A 198 6.16 5.22 -15.35
N ASP A 199 5.06 4.83 -14.69
CA ASP A 199 4.85 5.09 -13.25
C ASP A 199 4.78 3.83 -12.37
N GLY A 200 4.82 2.63 -12.95
CA GLY A 200 4.75 1.39 -12.18
C GLY A 200 5.72 0.28 -12.60
N LEU A 201 6.28 -0.42 -11.61
CA LEU A 201 7.17 -1.56 -11.73
C LEU A 201 6.55 -2.81 -11.07
N LYS A 202 6.73 -3.95 -11.73
CA LYS A 202 6.32 -5.27 -11.27
C LYS A 202 7.58 -6.11 -11.05
N LEU A 203 7.79 -6.62 -9.84
CA LEU A 203 8.84 -7.60 -9.54
C LEU A 203 8.14 -8.92 -9.24
N HIS A 204 8.28 -9.93 -10.09
CA HIS A 204 7.50 -11.16 -10.02
C HIS A 204 8.32 -12.41 -10.39
N LEU A 205 7.71 -13.59 -10.23
CA LEU A 205 8.21 -14.80 -10.87
C LEU A 205 7.85 -14.80 -12.35
N LYS A 206 8.79 -15.25 -13.18
CA LYS A 206 8.58 -15.53 -14.59
C LYS A 206 7.42 -16.50 -14.79
N ASN A 207 6.64 -16.26 -15.83
CA ASN A 207 5.54 -17.14 -16.20
C ASN A 207 6.05 -18.38 -16.96
N GLU A 208 6.74 -19.28 -16.26
CA GLU A 208 7.30 -20.52 -16.80
C GLU A 208 7.26 -21.68 -15.79
N ASP A 209 7.25 -22.91 -16.29
CA ASP A 209 7.40 -24.13 -15.49
C ASP A 209 8.81 -24.17 -14.88
N ALA A 210 8.93 -23.98 -13.57
CA ALA A 210 10.22 -23.96 -12.88
C ALA A 210 10.13 -24.40 -11.42
N TYR A 211 11.28 -24.80 -10.87
CA TYR A 211 11.46 -25.14 -9.46
C TYR A 211 12.70 -24.43 -8.93
N GLY A 212 12.57 -23.82 -7.76
CA GLY A 212 13.67 -23.13 -7.10
C GLY A 212 13.55 -23.27 -5.58
N GLU A 213 14.65 -23.64 -4.94
CA GLU A 213 14.75 -23.61 -3.48
C GLU A 213 16.02 -22.92 -3.01
N GLY A 214 15.94 -22.22 -1.89
CA GLY A 214 17.06 -21.50 -1.30
C GLY A 214 16.64 -20.40 -0.34
N TYR A 215 17.63 -19.79 0.31
CA TYR A 215 17.47 -18.56 1.05
C TYR A 215 17.41 -17.38 0.09
N VAL A 216 16.48 -16.45 0.31
CA VAL A 216 16.29 -15.25 -0.53
C VAL A 216 15.91 -14.02 0.31
N LEU A 217 16.45 -12.86 -0.08
CA LEU A 217 16.17 -11.52 0.44
C LEU A 217 16.11 -10.54 -0.74
N THR A 218 15.05 -9.73 -0.81
CA THR A 218 14.89 -8.68 -1.81
C THR A 218 15.07 -7.31 -1.17
N GLN A 219 15.86 -6.45 -1.82
CA GLN A 219 16.07 -5.06 -1.43
C GLN A 219 15.80 -4.16 -2.64
N ILE A 220 15.01 -3.10 -2.44
CA ILE A 220 14.61 -2.15 -3.48
C ILE A 220 14.99 -0.77 -3.00
N TYR A 221 16.02 -0.20 -3.62
CA TYR A 221 16.49 1.14 -3.33
C TYR A 221 15.81 2.14 -4.25
N LEU A 222 15.17 3.15 -3.67
CA LEU A 222 14.65 4.32 -4.36
C LEU A 222 15.64 5.49 -4.22
N PHE A 223 15.73 6.32 -5.26
CA PHE A 223 16.69 7.43 -5.30
C PHE A 223 16.08 8.80 -4.96
N LYS A 224 14.77 8.89 -4.84
CA LYS A 224 14.05 10.10 -4.43
C LYS A 224 13.04 9.75 -3.35
N LYS A 225 12.81 10.71 -2.45
CA LYS A 225 11.86 10.58 -1.34
C LYS A 225 10.40 10.58 -1.80
N ASN A 226 9.55 9.94 -1.01
CA ASN A 226 8.10 10.06 -1.00
C ASN A 226 7.44 9.78 -2.35
N LEU A 227 7.91 8.73 -3.05
CA LEU A 227 7.45 8.40 -4.40
C LEU A 227 6.26 7.43 -4.43
N LEU A 228 6.24 6.42 -3.56
CA LEU A 228 5.29 5.33 -3.68
C LEU A 228 3.89 5.76 -3.24
N ARG A 229 3.00 5.89 -4.22
CA ARG A 229 1.55 6.07 -4.04
C ARG A 229 0.81 4.74 -4.00
N ARG A 230 1.34 3.67 -4.63
CA ARG A 230 0.68 2.35 -4.65
C ARG A 230 1.68 1.22 -4.38
N VAL A 231 1.38 0.37 -3.40
CA VAL A 231 2.14 -0.88 -3.16
C VAL A 231 1.16 -2.05 -3.08
N THR A 232 1.34 -3.01 -3.99
CA THR A 232 0.59 -4.26 -4.02
C THR A 232 1.53 -5.42 -3.74
N THR A 233 1.18 -6.28 -2.79
CA THR A 233 1.93 -7.49 -2.45
C THR A 233 1.04 -8.71 -2.73
N THR A 234 1.56 -9.67 -3.48
CA THR A 234 0.95 -10.98 -3.78
C THR A 234 2.08 -12.00 -3.67
N LEU A 235 1.91 -13.23 -3.17
CA LEU A 235 3.02 -14.22 -3.03
C LEU A 235 4.17 -13.84 -2.07
N SER A 236 4.48 -12.55 -1.86
CA SER A 236 5.61 -12.10 -1.05
C SER A 236 5.50 -12.50 0.41
N GLY A 237 6.67 -12.68 1.05
CA GLY A 237 6.78 -12.80 2.50
C GLY A 237 6.56 -11.45 3.19
N ASP A 238 7.30 -11.18 4.26
CA ASP A 238 7.23 -9.87 4.90
C ASP A 238 7.79 -8.77 3.98
N VAL A 239 6.99 -7.74 3.72
CA VAL A 239 7.35 -6.53 2.97
C VAL A 239 7.46 -5.38 3.96
N VAL A 240 8.61 -4.72 4.00
CA VAL A 240 8.89 -3.58 4.87
C VAL A 240 9.14 -2.34 4.01
N LEU A 241 8.32 -1.32 4.24
CA LEU A 241 8.49 0.03 3.69
C LEU A 241 9.12 0.89 4.78
N ASN A 242 10.38 1.28 4.58
CA ASN A 242 11.08 2.17 5.50
C ASN A 242 10.66 3.64 5.32
N ASP A 243 11.16 4.52 6.19
CA ASP A 243 10.99 5.97 6.07
C ASP A 243 11.34 6.53 4.68
N ASP A 244 10.69 7.64 4.33
CA ASP A 244 10.88 8.41 3.10
C ASP A 244 10.59 7.67 1.77
N VAL A 245 10.03 6.44 1.76
CA VAL A 245 9.72 5.74 0.48
C VAL A 245 8.29 5.98 -0.03
N VAL A 246 7.32 6.07 0.88
CA VAL A 246 5.90 6.28 0.60
C VAL A 246 5.59 7.76 0.50
N THR A 247 4.73 8.16 -0.44
CA THR A 247 4.18 9.52 -0.46
C THR A 247 3.34 9.75 0.80
N LEU A 248 3.83 10.55 1.75
CA LEU A 248 3.10 10.92 2.98
C LEU A 248 2.81 12.44 3.09
N ASP A 249 3.44 13.29 2.28
CA ASP A 249 3.30 14.77 2.35
C ASP A 249 2.84 15.34 1.00
N ASP A 250 1.61 15.01 0.61
CA ASP A 250 0.94 15.49 -0.61
C ASP A 250 -0.58 15.43 -0.40
N ALA A 251 -1.19 16.57 -0.06
CA ALA A 251 -2.62 16.68 0.25
C ALA A 251 -3.56 16.32 -0.93
N GLU A 252 -3.04 16.18 -2.16
CA GLU A 252 -3.80 15.72 -3.33
C GLU A 252 -3.55 14.23 -3.65
N ALA A 253 -2.66 13.55 -2.92
CA ALA A 253 -2.32 12.14 -3.17
C ALA A 253 -3.36 11.15 -2.64
N ASP A 254 -3.80 10.26 -3.53
CA ASP A 254 -4.43 8.99 -3.18
C ASP A 254 -3.36 7.91 -2.99
N VAL A 255 -3.18 7.42 -1.76
CA VAL A 255 -2.23 6.35 -1.44
C VAL A 255 -2.97 5.03 -1.22
N LYS A 256 -2.54 3.95 -1.89
CA LYS A 256 -3.16 2.62 -1.78
C LYS A 256 -2.15 1.51 -1.44
N PHE A 257 -2.50 0.71 -0.45
CA PHE A 257 -1.86 -0.56 -0.12
C PHE A 257 -2.81 -1.72 -0.40
N ALA A 258 -2.31 -2.80 -1.00
CA ALA A 258 -3.08 -4.01 -1.27
C ALA A 258 -2.25 -5.27 -0.98
N CYS A 259 -2.62 -6.04 0.04
CA CYS A 259 -1.93 -7.25 0.46
C CYS A 259 -2.77 -8.48 0.12
N VAL A 260 -2.21 -9.42 -0.65
CA VAL A 260 -2.92 -10.60 -1.15
C VAL A 260 -2.16 -11.88 -0.77
N GLY A 261 -2.86 -12.77 -0.05
CA GLY A 261 -2.29 -14.00 0.50
C GLY A 261 -1.93 -13.83 1.98
N ASP A 262 -0.83 -14.46 2.39
CA ASP A 262 -0.43 -14.59 3.80
C ASP A 262 0.82 -13.74 4.15
N GLY A 263 1.32 -12.96 3.20
CA GLY A 263 2.42 -12.01 3.37
C GLY A 263 2.02 -10.78 4.18
N ASN A 264 2.94 -10.29 5.01
CA ASN A 264 2.72 -9.13 5.87
C ASN A 264 3.30 -7.86 5.24
N LEU A 265 2.63 -6.73 5.43
CA LEU A 265 3.11 -5.40 5.05
C LEU A 265 3.34 -4.56 6.30
N TYR A 266 4.54 -3.99 6.42
CA TYR A 266 4.91 -3.06 7.49
C TYR A 266 5.27 -1.72 6.88
N LEU A 267 4.54 -0.67 7.27
CA LEU A 267 4.98 0.72 7.10
C LEU A 267 5.13 1.32 8.50
N LYS A 268 6.36 1.63 8.88
CA LYS A 268 6.64 2.53 9.99
C LYS A 268 7.22 3.80 9.38
N SER A 269 6.68 4.96 9.75
CA SER A 269 7.35 6.23 9.53
C SER A 269 7.49 7.02 10.82
N ASP A 270 8.57 7.78 10.92
CA ASP A 270 8.77 8.80 11.95
C ASP A 270 8.21 10.19 11.51
N SER A 271 7.62 10.30 10.30
CA SER A 271 7.00 11.51 9.74
C SER A 271 5.47 11.47 9.76
N ASN A 272 4.83 12.63 9.91
CA ASN A 272 3.37 12.78 9.79
C ASN A 272 2.91 12.58 8.34
N ALA A 273 1.66 12.15 8.16
CA ALA A 273 0.99 12.06 6.87
C ALA A 273 -0.04 13.18 6.66
N THR A 274 0.02 13.87 5.52
CA THR A 274 -1.02 14.77 4.98
C THR A 274 -1.33 14.32 3.56
N LEU A 275 -2.52 13.75 3.33
CA LEU A 275 -2.90 13.09 2.07
C LEU A 275 -4.31 13.44 1.59
N GLY A 276 -4.58 13.18 0.31
CA GLY A 276 -5.93 13.22 -0.26
C GLY A 276 -6.77 12.04 0.24
N SER A 277 -6.26 10.81 0.09
CA SER A 277 -6.89 9.63 0.69
C SER A 277 -5.89 8.51 1.00
N LEU A 278 -6.28 7.62 1.91
CA LEU A 278 -5.55 6.41 2.25
C LEU A 278 -6.47 5.19 2.11
N GLU A 279 -6.08 4.24 1.27
CA GLU A 279 -6.77 2.97 1.05
C GLU A 279 -5.88 1.79 1.45
N VAL A 280 -6.38 0.90 2.29
CA VAL A 280 -5.68 -0.33 2.72
C VAL A 280 -6.59 -1.51 2.46
N GLU A 281 -6.14 -2.45 1.65
CA GLU A 281 -6.85 -3.69 1.31
C GLU A 281 -6.01 -4.90 1.72
N VAL A 282 -6.60 -5.85 2.45
CA VAL A 282 -6.00 -7.14 2.81
C VAL A 282 -6.95 -8.26 2.40
N THR A 283 -6.50 -9.14 1.50
CA THR A 283 -7.25 -10.33 1.07
C THR A 283 -6.43 -11.60 1.31
N GLY A 284 -6.83 -12.42 2.28
CA GLY A 284 -6.06 -13.61 2.70
C GLY A 284 -5.89 -13.67 4.21
N SER A 285 -4.69 -14.02 4.69
CA SER A 285 -4.34 -14.15 6.11
C SER A 285 -3.24 -13.21 6.59
N GLY A 286 -2.65 -12.40 5.70
CA GLY A 286 -1.58 -11.47 6.04
C GLY A 286 -1.99 -10.30 6.95
N LEU A 287 -1.01 -9.66 7.58
CA LEU A 287 -1.14 -8.43 8.36
C LEU A 287 -0.68 -7.21 7.55
N ALA A 288 -1.45 -6.12 7.54
CA ALA A 288 -0.96 -4.81 7.14
C ALA A 288 -0.89 -3.88 8.37
N GLN A 289 0.33 -3.55 8.80
CA GLN A 289 0.61 -2.76 10.00
C GLN A 289 1.20 -1.40 9.62
N PHE A 290 0.51 -0.34 10.05
CA PHE A 290 0.88 1.06 9.82
C PHE A 290 1.14 1.74 11.15
N GLN A 291 2.35 2.29 11.32
CA GLN A 291 2.74 3.13 12.44
C GLN A 291 3.15 4.49 11.89
N ILE A 292 2.31 5.51 12.06
CA ILE A 292 2.51 6.88 11.55
C ILE A 292 2.08 7.83 12.67
N PRO A 293 2.90 8.80 13.14
CA PRO A 293 2.59 9.59 14.34
C PRO A 293 1.31 10.43 14.24
N SER A 294 1.00 10.95 13.06
CA SER A 294 -0.23 11.72 12.81
C SER A 294 -0.66 11.54 11.37
N VAL A 295 -1.97 11.38 11.14
CA VAL A 295 -2.58 11.17 9.82
C VAL A 295 -3.68 12.21 9.61
N ASN A 296 -3.50 13.08 8.63
CA ASN A 296 -4.48 14.07 8.18
C ASN A 296 -4.90 13.76 6.72
N LEU A 297 -6.20 13.55 6.50
CA LEU A 297 -6.76 13.17 5.20
C LEU A 297 -7.87 14.13 4.76
N GLU A 298 -7.67 14.84 3.65
CA GLU A 298 -8.69 15.74 3.09
C GLU A 298 -9.96 14.99 2.65
N GLY A 299 -9.79 13.75 2.17
CA GLY A 299 -10.84 12.85 1.72
C GLY A 299 -11.20 11.78 2.75
N ASN A 300 -10.76 10.53 2.50
CA ASN A 300 -11.26 9.35 3.22
C ASN A 300 -10.12 8.40 3.63
N LEU A 301 -10.34 7.70 4.74
CA LEU A 301 -9.65 6.45 5.09
C LEU A 301 -10.56 5.28 4.68
N ASN A 302 -10.13 4.46 3.72
CA ASN A 302 -10.77 3.18 3.37
C ASN A 302 -9.92 2.02 3.91
N VAL A 303 -10.53 1.13 4.70
CA VAL A 303 -9.89 -0.12 5.13
C VAL A 303 -10.77 -1.31 4.76
N GLU A 304 -10.17 -2.31 4.12
CA GLU A 304 -10.83 -3.50 3.59
C GLU A 304 -10.08 -4.75 4.06
N VAL A 305 -10.77 -5.68 4.72
CA VAL A 305 -10.24 -7.00 5.10
C VAL A 305 -11.18 -8.10 4.62
N ALA A 306 -10.71 -8.93 3.70
CA ALA A 306 -11.42 -10.08 3.15
C ALA A 306 -10.69 -11.38 3.47
N GLY A 307 -11.20 -12.16 4.41
CA GLY A 307 -10.56 -13.41 4.87
C GLY A 307 -10.26 -13.42 6.37
N SER A 308 -9.05 -13.83 6.73
CA SER A 308 -8.55 -14.04 8.10
C SER A 308 -7.38 -13.13 8.49
N GLY A 309 -6.92 -12.27 7.57
CA GLY A 309 -5.85 -11.30 7.80
C GLY A 309 -6.26 -10.12 8.67
N ALA A 310 -5.35 -9.18 8.90
CA ALA A 310 -5.61 -8.03 9.76
C ALA A 310 -5.08 -6.73 9.18
N VAL A 311 -5.75 -5.62 9.52
CA VAL A 311 -5.21 -4.27 9.37
C VAL A 311 -5.11 -3.60 10.74
N ALA A 312 -3.93 -3.08 11.04
CA ALA A 312 -3.67 -2.28 12.22
C ALA A 312 -3.12 -0.92 11.82
N LEU A 313 -3.88 0.14 12.10
CA LEU A 313 -3.43 1.53 11.96
C LEU A 313 -3.22 2.11 13.36
N VAL A 314 -1.97 2.48 13.66
CA VAL A 314 -1.53 3.04 14.94
C VAL A 314 -0.98 4.45 14.69
N THR A 315 -1.60 5.44 15.32
CA THR A 315 -1.26 6.88 15.20
C THR A 315 -1.55 7.62 16.51
N ASP A 316 -1.00 8.81 16.73
CA ASP A 316 -1.43 9.66 17.86
C ASP A 316 -2.64 10.51 17.47
N SER A 317 -2.81 10.87 16.20
CA SER A 317 -4.04 11.54 15.74
C SER A 317 -4.49 11.09 14.35
N LEU A 318 -5.80 11.07 14.15
CA LEU A 318 -6.45 10.82 12.86
C LEU A 318 -7.52 11.89 12.60
N ALA A 319 -7.19 12.84 11.72
CA ALA A 319 -8.10 13.84 11.18
C ALA A 319 -8.50 13.45 9.76
N VAL A 320 -9.80 13.29 9.47
CA VAL A 320 -10.24 12.73 8.18
C VAL A 320 -11.68 13.12 7.83
N GLY A 321 -11.97 13.35 6.54
CA GLY A 321 -13.34 13.61 6.08
C GLY A 321 -14.32 12.48 6.43
N ALA A 322 -14.01 11.24 6.04
CA ALA A 322 -14.73 10.04 6.47
C ALA A 322 -13.82 8.82 6.67
N VAL A 323 -14.10 8.04 7.73
CA VAL A 323 -13.54 6.70 7.92
C VAL A 323 -14.55 5.67 7.40
N LYS A 324 -14.10 4.76 6.55
CA LYS A 324 -14.89 3.62 6.09
C LYS A 324 -14.10 2.32 6.26
N THR A 325 -14.68 1.35 6.95
CA THR A 325 -14.05 0.05 7.20
C THR A 325 -14.98 -1.10 6.82
N THR A 326 -14.51 -2.04 6.00
CA THR A 326 -15.25 -3.25 5.63
C THR A 326 -14.44 -4.48 6.04
N LEU A 327 -15.01 -5.32 6.89
CA LEU A 327 -14.46 -6.60 7.29
C LEU A 327 -15.40 -7.71 6.82
N SER A 328 -14.88 -8.66 6.04
CA SER A 328 -15.62 -9.79 5.48
C SER A 328 -14.85 -11.10 5.72
N GLY A 329 -15.11 -11.74 6.86
CA GLY A 329 -14.50 -13.01 7.25
C GLY A 329 -14.33 -13.15 8.75
N SER A 330 -13.15 -13.61 9.16
CA SER A 330 -12.73 -13.85 10.55
C SER A 330 -11.46 -13.08 10.94
N GLY A 331 -10.99 -12.19 10.08
CA GLY A 331 -9.86 -11.29 10.34
C GLY A 331 -10.23 -10.08 11.22
N ASP A 332 -9.31 -9.15 11.38
CA ASP A 332 -9.48 -8.00 12.29
C ASP A 332 -9.15 -6.65 11.64
N ILE A 333 -9.86 -5.60 12.05
CA ILE A 333 -9.51 -4.20 11.75
C ILE A 333 -9.37 -3.46 13.08
N VAL A 334 -8.17 -2.94 13.36
CA VAL A 334 -7.93 -2.09 14.53
C VAL A 334 -7.45 -0.72 14.07
N VAL A 335 -8.21 0.31 14.45
CA VAL A 335 -7.80 1.71 14.35
C VAL A 335 -7.54 2.19 15.76
N ASP A 336 -6.26 2.34 16.10
CA ASP A 336 -5.79 2.81 17.40
C ASP A 336 -5.20 4.22 17.24
N THR A 337 -5.84 5.20 17.87
CA THR A 337 -5.49 6.62 17.69
C THR A 337 -5.82 7.44 18.94
N SER A 338 -4.86 8.19 19.47
CA SER A 338 -5.08 8.97 20.70
C SER A 338 -6.15 10.07 20.55
N ASP A 339 -6.38 10.55 19.33
CA ASP A 339 -7.48 11.46 18.95
C ASP A 339 -8.05 11.12 17.56
N LEU A 340 -9.35 10.86 17.43
CA LEU A 340 -10.04 10.69 16.14
C LEU A 340 -11.08 11.78 15.92
N SER A 341 -10.92 12.54 14.84
CA SER A 341 -11.86 13.58 14.40
C SER A 341 -12.30 13.33 12.96
N ALA A 342 -13.57 12.99 12.76
CA ALA A 342 -14.12 12.77 11.42
C ALA A 342 -15.57 13.25 11.24
N GLN A 343 -15.97 13.59 10.00
CA GLN A 343 -17.39 13.92 9.75
C GLN A 343 -18.27 12.66 9.74
N LYS A 344 -17.71 11.52 9.32
CA LYS A 344 -18.45 10.26 9.19
C LYS A 344 -17.59 9.06 9.59
N LEU A 345 -18.25 8.08 10.21
CA LEU A 345 -17.76 6.72 10.36
C LEU A 345 -18.75 5.74 9.70
N GLU A 346 -18.28 4.94 8.76
CA GLU A 346 -19.04 3.87 8.09
C GLU A 346 -18.33 2.52 8.28
N ALA A 347 -18.72 1.75 9.29
CA ALA A 347 -18.08 0.47 9.61
C ALA A 347 -19.02 -0.72 9.37
N SER A 348 -18.54 -1.74 8.67
CA SER A 348 -19.30 -2.94 8.33
C SER A 348 -18.50 -4.21 8.62
N VAL A 349 -19.08 -5.12 9.42
CA VAL A 349 -18.52 -6.43 9.76
C VAL A 349 -19.44 -7.53 9.28
N TYR A 350 -18.94 -8.41 8.42
CA TYR A 350 -19.62 -9.58 7.87
C TYR A 350 -18.84 -10.84 8.27
N GLY A 351 -19.39 -11.67 9.15
CA GLY A 351 -18.70 -12.86 9.67
C GLY A 351 -18.41 -12.79 11.18
N SER A 352 -17.25 -13.31 11.59
CA SER A 352 -16.89 -13.55 13.00
C SER A 352 -15.71 -12.72 13.50
N GLY A 353 -15.09 -11.90 12.65
CA GLY A 353 -13.96 -11.03 13.00
C GLY A 353 -14.33 -9.82 13.86
N VAL A 354 -13.33 -9.01 14.23
CA VAL A 354 -13.50 -7.80 15.05
C VAL A 354 -13.10 -6.54 14.29
N ALA A 355 -13.98 -5.54 14.26
CA ALA A 355 -13.60 -4.16 13.95
C ALA A 355 -13.61 -3.32 15.23
N SER A 356 -12.48 -2.68 15.57
CA SER A 356 -12.28 -1.92 16.80
C SER A 356 -11.73 -0.52 16.53
N PHE A 357 -12.43 0.48 17.05
CA PHE A 357 -11.98 1.86 17.14
C PHE A 357 -11.59 2.08 18.60
N ALA A 358 -10.32 1.81 18.91
CA ALA A 358 -9.90 1.51 20.28
C ALA A 358 -10.06 2.71 21.23
N THR A 359 -9.81 3.90 20.72
CA THR A 359 -9.43 5.06 21.53
C THR A 359 -10.34 6.27 21.23
N ALA A 360 -10.31 7.28 22.08
CA ALA A 360 -11.33 8.33 22.13
C ALA A 360 -11.38 9.19 20.86
N GLY A 361 -12.59 9.47 20.38
CA GLY A 361 -12.81 10.33 19.23
C GLY A 361 -14.23 10.86 19.13
N SER A 362 -14.52 11.65 18.10
CA SER A 362 -15.87 12.16 17.85
C SER A 362 -16.23 12.18 16.36
N VAL A 363 -17.50 11.88 16.07
CA VAL A 363 -18.02 11.92 14.69
C VAL A 363 -19.39 12.57 14.57
N ASP A 364 -19.58 13.25 13.45
CA ASP A 364 -20.80 14.00 13.14
C ASP A 364 -22.01 13.08 12.87
N LYS A 365 -21.73 11.93 12.24
CA LYS A 365 -22.65 10.83 11.91
C LYS A 365 -21.90 9.49 11.87
N GLU A 366 -22.61 8.43 12.23
CA GLU A 366 -22.11 7.06 12.19
C GLU A 366 -23.13 6.15 11.47
N THR A 367 -22.64 5.21 10.66
CA THR A 367 -23.43 4.11 10.08
C THR A 367 -22.71 2.80 10.32
N LEU A 368 -23.33 1.91 11.11
CA LEU A 368 -22.73 0.64 11.49
C LEU A 368 -23.55 -0.54 10.96
N THR A 369 -22.88 -1.52 10.37
CA THR A 369 -23.49 -2.80 10.00
C THR A 369 -22.74 -3.96 10.65
N LEU A 370 -23.44 -4.83 11.36
CA LEU A 370 -22.88 -6.08 11.87
C LEU A 370 -23.74 -7.24 11.38
N SER A 371 -23.13 -8.20 10.69
CA SER A 371 -23.79 -9.34 10.07
C SER A 371 -23.04 -10.64 10.35
N GLY A 372 -23.34 -11.26 11.49
CA GLY A 372 -22.70 -12.49 11.97
C GLY A 372 -22.46 -12.46 13.48
N PRO A 373 -21.66 -13.42 13.99
CA PRO A 373 -21.27 -13.49 15.41
C PRO A 373 -20.08 -12.58 15.78
N GLY A 374 -19.53 -11.80 14.84
CA GLY A 374 -18.39 -10.91 15.06
C GLY A 374 -18.69 -9.73 15.98
N GLN A 375 -17.70 -8.83 16.10
CA GLN A 375 -17.78 -7.67 16.98
C GLN A 375 -17.51 -6.36 16.23
N LEU A 376 -18.27 -5.31 16.56
CA LEU A 376 -18.03 -3.96 16.09
C LEU A 376 -17.98 -3.01 17.29
N LEU A 377 -16.77 -2.61 17.66
CA LEU A 377 -16.46 -1.88 18.88
C LEU A 377 -16.16 -0.40 18.54
N ALA A 378 -17.22 0.41 18.49
CA ALA A 378 -17.15 1.86 18.28
C ALA A 378 -17.51 2.66 19.55
N GLY A 379 -17.53 2.01 20.72
CA GLY A 379 -17.91 2.63 21.98
C GLY A 379 -17.00 3.78 22.44
N SER A 380 -15.76 3.85 21.94
CA SER A 380 -14.84 4.97 22.20
C SER A 380 -15.11 6.21 21.33
N ILE A 381 -15.96 6.10 20.31
CA ILE A 381 -16.25 7.18 19.35
C ILE A 381 -17.59 7.85 19.70
N VAL A 382 -17.53 9.14 20.05
CA VAL A 382 -18.72 9.93 20.40
C VAL A 382 -19.41 10.40 19.13
N ALA A 383 -20.44 9.66 18.70
CA ALA A 383 -21.28 10.03 17.57
C ALA A 383 -22.46 10.92 18.00
N ARG A 384 -22.77 11.99 17.27
CA ARG A 384 -24.06 12.67 17.52
C ARG A 384 -25.26 11.84 17.10
N LYS A 385 -25.14 11.15 15.95
CA LYS A 385 -26.22 10.39 15.31
C LYS A 385 -25.66 9.10 14.76
N SER A 386 -26.25 7.97 15.15
CA SER A 386 -25.86 6.65 14.68
C SER A 386 -27.04 5.92 14.04
N ASN A 387 -26.82 5.29 12.89
CA ASN A 387 -27.73 4.30 12.30
C ASN A 387 -27.06 2.93 12.27
N VAL A 388 -27.60 2.01 13.05
CA VAL A 388 -27.02 0.69 13.32
C VAL A 388 -27.93 -0.40 12.77
N ASP A 389 -27.39 -1.32 11.98
CA ASP A 389 -28.11 -2.45 11.39
C ASP A 389 -27.43 -3.78 11.80
N VAL A 390 -28.03 -4.55 12.72
CA VAL A 390 -27.47 -5.82 13.27
C VAL A 390 -28.25 -7.06 12.82
N TRP A 391 -27.55 -8.00 12.21
CA TRP A 391 -28.07 -9.26 11.67
C TRP A 391 -27.28 -10.45 12.24
N GLY A 392 -27.89 -11.25 13.12
CA GLY A 392 -27.20 -12.36 13.79
C GLY A 392 -27.17 -12.17 15.31
N ASP A 393 -26.11 -12.66 15.94
CA ASP A 393 -25.93 -12.76 17.40
C ASP A 393 -24.68 -12.04 17.94
N GLY A 394 -23.90 -11.39 17.07
CA GLY A 394 -22.72 -10.60 17.42
C GLY A 394 -23.01 -9.37 18.29
N GLU A 395 -21.93 -8.74 18.76
CA GLU A 395 -21.94 -7.62 19.69
C GLU A 395 -21.50 -6.31 19.02
N LEU A 396 -22.26 -5.25 19.26
CA LEU A 396 -21.94 -3.92 18.77
C LEU A 396 -22.02 -2.90 19.90
N LEU A 397 -20.96 -2.11 20.07
CA LEU A 397 -20.87 -1.04 21.07
C LEU A 397 -20.75 0.34 20.41
N VAL A 398 -21.46 1.33 20.94
CA VAL A 398 -21.50 2.73 20.45
C VAL A 398 -21.56 3.73 21.59
N GLN A 399 -21.15 4.98 21.35
CA GLN A 399 -21.51 6.13 22.20
C GLN A 399 -22.27 7.17 21.37
N VAL A 400 -23.52 7.48 21.75
CA VAL A 400 -24.38 8.36 20.94
C VAL A 400 -25.09 9.41 21.79
N THR A 401 -25.01 10.70 21.41
CA THR A 401 -25.62 11.80 22.18
C THR A 401 -27.07 12.10 21.78
N ASP A 402 -27.34 12.35 20.49
CA ASP A 402 -28.62 12.89 20.05
C ASP A 402 -29.60 11.78 19.68
N LYS A 403 -29.21 10.94 18.71
CA LYS A 403 -30.13 10.00 18.05
C LYS A 403 -29.46 8.68 17.68
N LEU A 404 -29.85 7.62 18.37
CA LEU A 404 -29.52 6.25 18.02
C LEU A 404 -30.70 5.60 17.28
N THR A 405 -30.47 5.17 16.05
CA THR A 405 -31.45 4.39 15.27
C THR A 405 -30.93 2.98 15.09
N VAL A 406 -31.67 1.97 15.53
CA VAL A 406 -31.26 0.56 15.45
C VAL A 406 -32.27 -0.24 14.66
N SER A 407 -31.84 -0.91 13.60
CA SER A 407 -32.57 -2.04 13.03
C SER A 407 -31.88 -3.34 13.47
N THR A 408 -32.65 -4.33 13.88
CA THR A 408 -32.10 -5.66 14.19
C THR A 408 -32.95 -6.76 13.55
N SER A 409 -32.31 -7.87 13.21
CA SER A 409 -32.99 -9.13 12.93
C SER A 409 -32.68 -10.17 14.01
N VAL A 410 -33.70 -10.97 14.33
CA VAL A 410 -33.66 -12.15 15.22
C VAL A 410 -33.11 -11.87 16.63
N TRP A 411 -31.79 -11.94 16.86
CA TRP A 411 -31.16 -11.92 18.18
C TRP A 411 -30.12 -10.81 18.42
N GLY A 412 -29.84 -9.96 17.43
CA GLY A 412 -28.77 -8.95 17.50
C GLY A 412 -28.97 -7.94 18.64
N LYS A 413 -27.85 -7.40 19.16
CA LYS A 413 -27.84 -6.50 20.33
C LYS A 413 -26.89 -5.31 20.09
N VAL A 414 -27.25 -4.17 20.67
CA VAL A 414 -26.50 -2.91 20.61
C VAL A 414 -26.33 -2.37 22.03
N GLY A 415 -25.09 -2.33 22.51
CA GLY A 415 -24.74 -1.68 23.76
C GLY A 415 -24.42 -0.21 23.51
N TYR A 416 -25.07 0.71 24.24
CA TYR A 416 -24.57 2.08 24.34
C TYR A 416 -23.72 2.21 25.60
N VAL A 417 -22.56 2.86 25.49
CA VAL A 417 -21.71 3.20 26.65
C VAL A 417 -22.00 4.61 27.14
N ASN A 418 -21.61 4.92 28.38
CA ASN A 418 -21.79 6.23 29.02
C ASN A 418 -23.27 6.65 29.13
N GLU A 419 -23.58 7.94 28.94
CA GLU A 419 -24.94 8.46 29.09
C GLU A 419 -25.89 7.95 27.98
N PRO A 420 -27.18 7.73 28.27
CA PRO A 420 -28.13 7.23 27.27
C PRO A 420 -28.39 8.27 26.17
N PRO A 421 -28.58 7.85 24.90
CA PRO A 421 -28.91 8.76 23.80
C PRO A 421 -30.26 9.46 24.02
N THR A 422 -30.37 10.72 23.61
CA THR A 422 -31.58 11.55 23.80
C THR A 422 -32.81 10.95 23.12
N ASP A 423 -32.65 10.36 21.93
CA ASP A 423 -33.69 9.65 21.19
C ASP A 423 -33.20 8.28 20.70
N VAL A 424 -33.90 7.21 21.10
CA VAL A 424 -33.61 5.83 20.69
C VAL A 424 -34.77 5.29 19.86
N LYS A 425 -34.53 5.03 18.58
CA LYS A 425 -35.53 4.50 17.64
C LYS A 425 -35.16 3.11 17.15
N ILE A 426 -35.92 2.11 17.59
CA ILE A 426 -35.84 0.74 17.05
C ILE A 426 -36.68 0.65 15.75
N LYS A 427 -36.19 -0.10 14.76
CA LYS A 427 -36.78 -0.39 13.45
C LYS A 427 -36.77 -1.90 13.16
N GLY A 428 -37.49 -2.33 12.12
CA GLY A 428 -37.62 -3.73 11.71
C GLY A 428 -38.85 -4.43 12.29
N TRP A 429 -38.69 -5.68 12.70
CA TRP A 429 -39.76 -6.49 13.30
C TRP A 429 -39.28 -6.94 14.69
N TRP A 430 -39.74 -6.26 15.75
CA TRP A 430 -39.20 -6.45 17.11
C TRP A 430 -40.25 -6.72 18.19
N PHE A 431 -41.54 -6.81 17.85
CA PHE A 431 -42.62 -6.87 18.84
C PHE A 431 -42.64 -8.13 19.75
N TRP A 432 -41.83 -9.15 19.43
CA TRP A 432 -41.65 -10.35 20.26
C TRP A 432 -40.48 -10.23 21.25
N ARG A 433 -39.74 -9.10 21.24
CA ARG A 433 -38.60 -8.82 22.12
C ARG A 433 -38.85 -7.57 22.97
N GLU A 434 -38.30 -7.57 24.17
CA GLU A 434 -38.20 -6.35 24.97
C GLU A 434 -37.17 -5.40 24.37
N ALA A 435 -37.45 -4.09 24.38
CA ALA A 435 -36.52 -3.08 23.82
C ALA A 435 -35.16 -3.09 24.52
N SER A 436 -35.14 -3.31 25.84
CA SER A 436 -33.97 -3.54 26.69
C SER A 436 -33.12 -4.75 26.30
N SER A 437 -33.68 -5.71 25.56
CA SER A 437 -32.93 -6.86 25.02
C SER A 437 -32.26 -6.57 23.68
N ILE A 438 -32.56 -5.42 23.06
CA ILE A 438 -32.03 -4.98 21.76
C ILE A 438 -31.04 -3.85 21.97
N VAL A 439 -31.44 -2.81 22.72
CA VAL A 439 -30.62 -1.64 23.05
C VAL A 439 -30.48 -1.56 24.57
N TYR A 440 -29.26 -1.61 25.08
CA TYR A 440 -28.99 -1.71 26.52
C TYR A 440 -27.78 -0.85 26.93
N PRO A 441 -27.73 -0.36 28.19
CA PRO A 441 -26.53 0.27 28.72
C PRO A 441 -25.43 -0.78 28.91
N ALA A 442 -24.31 -0.61 28.23
CA ALA A 442 -23.13 -1.45 28.38
C ALA A 442 -22.37 -1.07 29.66
N VAL A 443 -22.09 -2.06 30.51
CA VAL A 443 -21.35 -1.87 31.78
C VAL A 443 -19.86 -1.61 31.55
N VAL A 444 -19.33 -2.07 30.41
CA VAL A 444 -17.90 -1.98 30.04
C VAL A 444 -17.83 -1.57 28.58
N ASN A 445 -17.05 -0.54 28.26
CA ASN A 445 -16.61 -0.29 26.89
C ASN A 445 -15.51 -1.30 26.54
N LYS A 446 -15.79 -2.22 25.61
CA LYS A 446 -14.79 -3.16 25.09
C LYS A 446 -14.05 -2.50 23.94
N VAL A 447 -12.73 -2.63 23.95
CA VAL A 447 -11.82 -2.12 22.93
C VAL A 447 -10.75 -3.17 22.68
N VAL A 448 -10.34 -3.34 21.42
CA VAL A 448 -9.10 -4.04 21.08
C VAL A 448 -8.03 -2.97 20.89
N ILE A 449 -7.07 -2.94 21.81
CA ILE A 449 -5.83 -2.17 21.70
C ILE A 449 -4.83 -3.05 20.95
N TYR A 450 -4.13 -2.49 19.97
CA TYR A 450 -3.18 -3.25 19.16
C TYR A 450 -1.75 -3.04 19.66
N GLU A 451 -1.09 -4.11 20.10
CA GLU A 451 0.34 -4.08 20.42
C GLU A 451 1.14 -4.29 19.12
N PRO A 452 1.95 -3.31 18.66
CA PRO A 452 2.59 -3.41 17.36
C PRO A 452 3.61 -4.55 17.28
N VAL A 453 3.43 -5.42 16.29
CA VAL A 453 4.34 -6.52 15.98
C VAL A 453 5.68 -5.94 15.52
N THR A 454 6.77 -6.55 16.01
CA THR A 454 8.14 -6.17 15.67
C THR A 454 8.37 -6.28 14.16
N VAL A 455 8.82 -5.18 13.54
CA VAL A 455 9.22 -5.17 12.13
C VAL A 455 10.31 -6.24 11.91
N PRO A 456 10.17 -7.10 10.89
CA PRO A 456 11.08 -8.22 10.68
C PRO A 456 12.50 -7.75 10.34
N ALA A 457 13.49 -8.45 10.89
CA ALA A 457 14.89 -8.13 10.63
C ALA A 457 15.33 -8.56 9.22
N LYS A 458 16.28 -7.79 8.68
CA LYS A 458 16.78 -7.86 7.30
C LYS A 458 17.80 -8.99 7.10
N TYR A 459 17.28 -10.21 6.99
CA TYR A 459 18.07 -11.41 6.66
C TYR A 459 17.32 -12.32 5.67
N PRO A 460 18.02 -13.12 4.84
CA PRO A 460 17.40 -14.06 3.91
C PRO A 460 16.60 -15.17 4.60
N ILE A 461 15.45 -15.53 4.03
CA ILE A 461 14.60 -16.64 4.50
C ILE A 461 14.54 -17.75 3.44
N TYR A 462 14.49 -19.00 3.90
CA TYR A 462 14.35 -20.18 3.04
C TYR A 462 12.97 -20.26 2.41
N TYR A 463 12.93 -20.47 1.10
CA TYR A 463 11.74 -20.81 0.35
C TYR A 463 12.05 -21.98 -0.58
N SER A 464 11.09 -22.88 -0.76
CA SER A 464 11.04 -23.86 -1.83
C SER A 464 9.73 -23.66 -2.59
N ILE A 465 9.83 -23.31 -3.86
CA ILE A 465 8.71 -22.88 -4.71
C ILE A 465 8.73 -23.61 -6.05
N GLU A 466 7.55 -24.05 -6.47
CA GLU A 466 7.26 -24.62 -7.77
C GLU A 466 6.32 -23.67 -8.51
N SER A 467 6.63 -23.32 -9.75
CA SER A 467 5.81 -22.49 -10.64
C SER A 467 5.38 -23.29 -11.86
N ALA A 468 4.19 -22.98 -12.38
CA ALA A 468 3.63 -23.52 -13.61
C ALA A 468 3.14 -22.39 -14.53
N GLU A 469 3.39 -22.53 -15.83
CA GLU A 469 3.01 -21.52 -16.83
C GLU A 469 1.48 -21.30 -16.86
N SER A 470 1.05 -20.05 -16.65
CA SER A 470 -0.35 -19.64 -16.72
C SER A 470 -0.68 -18.97 -18.05
N ALA A 471 -1.56 -19.60 -18.83
CA ALA A 471 -2.08 -19.02 -20.08
C ALA A 471 -3.12 -17.88 -19.86
N LEU A 472 -3.40 -17.50 -18.61
CA LEU A 472 -4.45 -16.54 -18.22
C LEU A 472 -3.93 -15.32 -17.44
N SER A 473 -2.62 -15.24 -17.21
CA SER A 473 -1.98 -14.23 -16.37
C SER A 473 -0.54 -14.01 -16.83
N ASP A 474 0.04 -12.84 -16.54
CA ASP A 474 1.47 -12.56 -16.70
C ASP A 474 2.30 -13.03 -15.47
N ASP A 475 1.65 -13.76 -14.56
CA ASP A 475 2.23 -14.40 -13.38
C ASP A 475 1.96 -15.91 -13.47
N PRO A 476 2.90 -16.78 -13.10
CA PRO A 476 2.66 -18.21 -13.05
C PRO A 476 1.67 -18.57 -11.94
N ASP A 477 1.03 -19.74 -12.09
CA ASP A 477 0.44 -20.42 -10.95
C ASP A 477 1.59 -20.99 -10.08
N TYR A 478 1.48 -20.94 -8.75
CA TYR A 478 2.57 -21.34 -7.85
C TYR A 478 2.11 -22.17 -6.66
N ALA A 479 3.04 -22.94 -6.09
CA ALA A 479 2.87 -23.62 -4.81
C ALA A 479 4.14 -23.48 -3.94
N PHE A 480 3.94 -23.20 -2.65
CA PHE A 480 5.02 -23.34 -1.67
C PHE A 480 5.14 -24.81 -1.25
N VAL A 481 6.32 -25.38 -1.45
CA VAL A 481 6.65 -26.74 -1.03
C VAL A 481 7.13 -26.74 0.43
N ALA A 482 7.92 -25.74 0.82
CA ALA A 482 8.34 -25.49 2.20
C ALA A 482 8.79 -24.04 2.43
N THR A 483 8.53 -23.51 3.63
CA THR A 483 9.02 -22.20 4.14
C THR A 483 10.05 -22.34 5.27
N GLU A 484 10.33 -23.57 5.70
CA GLU A 484 11.46 -23.92 6.57
C GLU A 484 12.24 -25.08 5.92
N PRO A 485 13.58 -25.12 6.03
CA PRO A 485 14.34 -26.27 5.54
C PRO A 485 13.97 -27.52 6.34
N ALA A 486 13.85 -28.67 5.68
CA ALA A 486 13.55 -29.94 6.31
C ALA A 486 14.63 -30.32 7.35
N SER A 487 14.40 -29.97 8.62
CA SER A 487 15.39 -30.19 9.67
C SER A 487 15.61 -31.69 9.90
N VAL A 488 16.87 -32.07 10.18
CA VAL A 488 17.24 -33.46 10.51
C VAL A 488 16.49 -33.97 11.75
N ALA A 489 15.92 -33.08 12.57
CA ALA A 489 15.05 -33.43 13.69
C ALA A 489 13.74 -34.11 13.23
N ASN A 490 13.16 -33.73 12.08
CA ASN A 490 11.94 -34.36 11.55
C ASN A 490 12.16 -35.81 11.09
N LEU A 491 13.39 -36.19 10.75
CA LEU A 491 13.77 -37.59 10.50
C LEU A 491 13.95 -38.40 11.79
N MET A 492 14.26 -37.75 12.92
CA MET A 492 14.38 -38.41 14.23
C MET A 492 13.02 -38.57 14.92
N THR A 493 12.14 -37.58 14.87
CA THR A 493 10.82 -37.60 15.54
C THR A 493 9.83 -38.58 14.89
N THR A 494 9.92 -38.79 13.58
CA THR A 494 9.13 -39.79 12.84
C THR A 494 9.51 -41.25 13.15
N SER A 495 10.66 -41.48 13.80
CA SER A 495 11.15 -42.82 14.14
C SER A 495 10.72 -43.34 15.53
N LEU A 496 10.19 -42.48 16.40
CA LEU A 496 9.93 -42.81 17.81
C LEU A 496 8.45 -42.78 18.23
N SER A 497 7.56 -42.15 17.44
CA SER A 497 6.12 -42.10 17.71
C SER A 497 5.36 -43.32 17.19
N SER A 498 5.91 -44.06 16.21
CA SER A 498 5.25 -45.16 15.50
C SER A 498 5.24 -46.52 16.23
N VAL A 499 5.91 -46.64 17.39
CA VAL A 499 6.02 -47.91 18.14
C VAL A 499 5.00 -48.03 19.27
N GLN A 500 4.48 -46.92 19.81
CA GLN A 500 3.65 -46.94 21.04
C GLN A 500 2.13 -47.02 20.80
N GLN A 501 1.65 -46.85 19.56
CA GLN A 501 0.22 -46.76 19.25
C GLN A 501 -0.34 -47.94 18.42
N ALA A 502 0.38 -49.06 18.37
CA ALA A 502 -0.03 -50.29 17.68
C ALA A 502 -0.68 -51.36 18.60
N ALA A 503 -1.07 -50.99 19.83
CA ALA A 503 -1.46 -51.94 20.88
C ALA A 503 -2.84 -51.70 21.52
N SER A 504 -3.83 -51.21 20.75
CA SER A 504 -5.24 -51.30 21.16
C SER A 504 -6.22 -51.28 19.98
N ALA A 505 -6.99 -52.37 19.86
CA ALA A 505 -8.23 -52.53 19.08
C ALA A 505 -8.17 -52.53 17.53
N SER A 506 -7.91 -53.71 16.95
CA SER A 506 -8.75 -54.24 15.85
C SER A 506 -10.22 -54.33 16.32
N THR A 507 -11.28 -54.24 15.50
CA THR A 507 -11.59 -54.78 14.15
C THR A 507 -12.85 -53.99 13.66
N GLU A 508 -13.29 -53.84 12.40
CA GLU A 508 -13.19 -54.59 11.12
C GLU A 508 -12.84 -53.63 9.94
N SER A 509 -12.13 -54.06 8.88
CA SER A 509 -12.58 -54.80 7.67
C SER A 509 -13.61 -54.03 6.81
N HIS A 510 -13.37 -53.64 5.54
CA HIS A 510 -12.21 -53.71 4.63
C HIS A 510 -12.26 -52.57 3.59
N GLY A 511 -11.12 -52.11 3.05
CA GLY A 511 -11.12 -51.36 1.77
C GLY A 511 -9.94 -50.43 1.47
N LEU A 512 -8.84 -50.98 0.92
CA LEU A 512 -7.74 -50.29 0.20
C LEU A 512 -6.96 -49.17 0.95
N PHE A 513 -5.75 -49.53 1.41
CA PHE A 513 -4.71 -48.58 1.80
C PHE A 513 -4.10 -47.87 0.57
N TYR A 514 -4.15 -46.54 0.56
CA TYR A 514 -3.07 -45.73 -0.02
C TYR A 514 -2.24 -45.16 1.13
N ALA A 515 -0.92 -45.37 1.08
CA ALA A 515 -0.01 -44.79 2.06
C ALA A 515 0.23 -43.30 1.72
N PHE A 516 -0.45 -42.42 2.45
CA PHE A 516 -0.14 -40.99 2.42
C PHE A 516 1.13 -40.72 3.22
N VAL A 517 2.22 -40.36 2.54
CA VAL A 517 3.25 -39.49 3.12
C VAL A 517 2.73 -38.06 2.95
N GLY A 518 2.57 -37.33 4.05
CA GLY A 518 1.93 -36.02 4.05
C GLY A 518 2.80 -34.94 3.44
N ALA A 519 2.47 -34.52 2.22
CA ALA A 519 2.76 -33.17 1.73
C ALA A 519 1.48 -32.34 1.88
N SER A 520 1.53 -31.29 2.70
CA SER A 520 0.43 -30.34 2.86
C SER A 520 0.39 -29.37 1.68
N VAL A 521 -0.24 -29.79 0.58
CA VAL A 521 -0.40 -28.97 -0.63
C VAL A 521 -1.40 -27.84 -0.37
N LEU A 522 -0.90 -26.65 -0.07
CA LEU A 522 -1.68 -25.41 -0.02
C LEU A 522 -1.87 -24.85 -1.43
N VAL A 523 -2.94 -25.26 -2.11
CA VAL A 523 -3.34 -24.67 -3.39
C VAL A 523 -4.04 -23.33 -3.15
N VAL A 524 -3.29 -22.22 -3.25
CA VAL A 524 -3.82 -20.86 -3.10
C VAL A 524 -4.62 -20.47 -4.35
N ASN A 525 -5.93 -20.71 -4.34
CA ASN A 525 -6.83 -20.34 -5.44
C ASN A 525 -7.10 -18.82 -5.48
N VAL A 526 -6.27 -18.08 -6.23
CA VAL A 526 -6.35 -16.62 -6.45
C VAL A 526 -7.70 -16.15 -7.07
N VAL A 527 -8.52 -17.09 -7.57
CA VAL A 527 -9.84 -16.82 -8.17
C VAL A 527 -10.83 -16.14 -7.19
N ALA A 528 -10.70 -16.36 -5.88
CA ALA A 528 -11.60 -15.78 -4.90
C ALA A 528 -11.55 -14.23 -4.88
N ALA A 529 -10.36 -13.64 -4.88
CA ALA A 529 -10.13 -12.20 -4.83
C ALA A 529 -10.73 -11.48 -6.06
N ARG A 530 -10.48 -11.99 -7.27
CA ARG A 530 -11.02 -11.41 -8.52
C ARG A 530 -12.55 -11.44 -8.58
N SER A 531 -13.19 -12.40 -7.91
CA SER A 531 -14.67 -12.51 -7.89
C SER A 531 -15.36 -11.41 -7.06
N TRP A 532 -14.64 -10.81 -6.10
CA TRP A 532 -15.16 -9.79 -5.21
C TRP A 532 -15.10 -8.40 -5.87
N ALA A 533 -13.95 -8.04 -6.43
CA ALA A 533 -13.77 -6.79 -7.21
C ALA A 533 -14.76 -6.66 -8.38
N GLN A 534 -15.11 -7.76 -9.07
CA GLN A 534 -16.05 -7.73 -10.21
C GLN A 534 -17.53 -7.53 -9.81
N ARG A 535 -17.91 -7.68 -8.53
CA ARG A 535 -19.31 -7.52 -8.09
C ARG A 535 -19.74 -6.06 -7.91
N HIS A 536 -18.81 -5.14 -7.68
CA HIS A 536 -19.13 -3.72 -7.51
C HIS A 536 -19.34 -2.96 -8.83
N ALA A 537 -18.85 -3.49 -9.96
CA ALA A 537 -19.00 -2.86 -11.29
C ALA A 537 -20.38 -3.04 -11.97
N ARG A 538 -21.37 -3.69 -11.32
CA ARG A 538 -22.70 -3.99 -11.92
C ARG A 538 -23.90 -3.51 -11.10
N ARG A 539 -23.88 -2.27 -10.60
CA ARG A 539 -25.07 -1.60 -10.04
C ARG A 539 -25.21 -0.13 -10.45
N HIS A 540 -25.26 0.14 -11.76
CA HIS A 540 -25.91 1.35 -12.28
C HIS A 540 -27.03 0.98 -13.26
N TYR A 541 -28.12 1.74 -13.18
CA TYR A 541 -29.43 1.40 -13.71
C TYR A 541 -29.54 1.53 -15.24
N THR A 542 -30.12 0.52 -15.90
CA THR A 542 -30.93 0.74 -17.11
C THR A 542 -32.32 1.24 -16.69
N ARG A 543 -32.74 2.40 -17.22
CA ARG A 543 -34.15 2.82 -17.14
C ARG A 543 -34.98 2.06 -18.17
N LEU A 544 -36.22 1.75 -17.80
CA LEU A 544 -37.26 1.28 -18.70
C LEU A 544 -37.68 2.40 -19.67
N LEU A 545 -37.78 2.04 -20.95
CA LEU A 545 -38.83 2.48 -21.88
C LEU A 545 -39.35 1.22 -22.59
#